data_AF-A0A3P1WMB5-F1
#
_entry.id   AF-A0A3P1WMB5-F1
#
_cell.length_a   1.000
_cell.length_b   1.000
_cell.length_c   1.000
_cell.angle_alpha   90.00
_cell.angle_beta   90.00
_cell.angle_gamma   90.00
#
_symmetry.space_group_name_H-M   'P 1'
#
loop_
_entity.id
_entity.type
_entity.pdbx_description
1 polymer ?
#
loop_
_entity_poly.entity_id
_entity_poly.type
_entity_poly.pdbx_seq_one_letter_code
_entity_poly.pdbx_strand_id
1 'polypeptide(L)'
;MAKNPDSWREAALYGAASVLTLVEPRKLRGWQRWAYWGVLSALSGAAVWEATRVERERIVGSGSEPGDAVLTAGAVGATLALRKPALAVDAWLADGLAAAGCRWPRAALAVGVGALGAVSMVLSHKLAGLDASTGDEGIVEARDLEPRVRQVVTEMLAKIDGWGAEELRAQLSGAQQFGKISDGFVTFQVADDGPRTLAPDYTFPVHGLSPDESVRVELWVEDGLIGGLQIIVDDPDENPIMPDDLRYVVG
;
A
#
# COMPACT_ATOMS: atom_id res chain seq x y z
N MET A 1 13.47 17.38 21.90
CA MET A 1 13.56 17.20 20.43
C MET A 1 14.45 16.00 20.17
N ALA A 2 13.91 14.79 20.32
CA ALA A 2 14.66 13.57 20.04
C ALA A 2 14.83 13.47 18.51
N LYS A 3 16.07 13.40 18.04
CA LYS A 3 16.36 13.08 16.64
C LYS A 3 15.80 11.69 16.38
N ASN A 4 14.82 11.56 15.50
CA ASN A 4 14.38 10.25 15.02
C ASN A 4 15.61 9.56 14.36
N PRO A 5 16.13 8.47 14.94
CA PRO A 5 17.40 7.85 14.50
C PRO A 5 17.34 7.28 13.08
N ASP A 6 16.16 7.23 12.45
CA ASP A 6 15.96 6.68 11.10
C ASP A 6 15.94 7.74 9.98
N SER A 7 15.81 9.04 10.31
CA SER A 7 15.73 10.14 9.33
C SER A 7 16.94 10.25 8.38
N TRP A 8 18.11 9.76 8.77
CA TRP A 8 19.31 9.82 7.95
C TRP A 8 19.36 8.76 6.84
N ARG A 9 18.65 7.63 7.01
CA ARG A 9 18.62 6.53 6.02
C ARG A 9 17.76 6.90 4.83
N GLU A 10 16.57 7.40 5.11
CA GLU A 10 15.67 7.95 4.08
C GLU A 10 16.34 9.13 3.35
N ALA A 11 17.10 9.98 4.09
CA ALA A 11 17.85 11.09 3.48
C ALA A 11 18.97 10.56 2.58
N ALA A 12 19.63 9.47 2.97
CA ALA A 12 20.66 8.83 2.18
C ALA A 12 20.08 8.18 0.91
N LEU A 13 18.89 7.58 0.98
CA LEU A 13 18.21 6.98 -0.18
C LEU A 13 17.79 8.04 -1.20
N TYR A 14 17.11 9.10 -0.77
CA TYR A 14 16.74 10.20 -1.66
C TYR A 14 17.98 10.94 -2.19
N GLY A 15 18.99 11.17 -1.35
CA GLY A 15 20.26 11.77 -1.77
C GLY A 15 20.98 10.93 -2.82
N ALA A 16 21.04 9.61 -2.64
CA ALA A 16 21.62 8.69 -3.61
C ALA A 16 20.83 8.68 -4.93
N ALA A 17 19.49 8.67 -4.87
CA ALA A 17 18.64 8.77 -6.04
C ALA A 17 18.86 10.10 -6.79
N SER A 18 18.93 11.23 -6.08
CA SER A 18 19.23 12.54 -6.65
C SER A 18 20.60 12.58 -7.34
N VAL A 19 21.65 12.05 -6.71
CA VAL A 19 22.98 11.97 -7.34
C VAL A 19 22.94 11.09 -8.59
N LEU A 20 22.19 9.99 -8.57
CA LEU A 20 22.08 9.08 -9.70
C LEU A 20 21.42 9.73 -10.93
N THR A 21 20.51 10.70 -10.74
CA THR A 21 19.88 11.45 -11.85
C THR A 21 20.84 12.40 -12.58
N LEU A 22 21.99 12.74 -11.98
CA LEU A 22 23.04 13.49 -12.67
C LEU A 22 23.72 12.65 -13.76
N VAL A 23 23.66 11.34 -13.65
CA VAL A 23 24.23 10.41 -14.64
C VAL A 23 23.30 10.34 -15.84
N GLU A 24 23.83 10.51 -17.05
CA GLU A 24 23.10 10.34 -18.31
C GLU A 24 23.19 8.87 -18.77
N PRO A 25 22.15 8.04 -18.55
CA PRO A 25 22.23 6.61 -18.80
C PRO A 25 22.38 6.27 -20.29
N ARG A 26 21.98 7.16 -21.21
CA ARG A 26 22.16 6.99 -22.67
C ARG A 26 23.62 6.99 -23.10
N LYS A 27 24.50 7.63 -22.32
CA LYS A 27 25.95 7.71 -22.60
C LYS A 27 26.73 6.51 -22.06
N LEU A 28 26.13 5.69 -21.20
CA LEU A 28 26.78 4.54 -20.58
C LEU A 28 26.88 3.35 -21.55
N ARG A 29 28.03 2.68 -21.55
CA ARG A 29 28.30 1.50 -22.41
C ARG A 29 28.82 0.32 -21.60
N GLY A 30 28.54 -0.89 -22.09
CA GLY A 30 29.06 -2.14 -21.52
C GLY A 30 28.76 -2.27 -20.02
N TRP A 31 29.80 -2.49 -19.22
CA TRP A 31 29.71 -2.74 -17.78
C TRP A 31 29.16 -1.55 -16.99
N GLN A 32 29.40 -0.30 -17.42
CA GLN A 32 28.89 0.91 -16.73
C GLN A 32 27.37 0.94 -16.73
N ARG A 33 26.76 0.46 -17.84
CA ARG A 33 25.31 0.34 -17.95
C ARG A 33 24.79 -0.80 -17.07
N TRP A 34 25.55 -1.84 -16.79
CA TRP A 34 25.13 -2.86 -15.83
C TRP A 34 25.25 -2.36 -14.39
N ALA A 35 26.34 -1.67 -14.06
CA ALA A 35 26.54 -1.07 -12.74
C ALA A 35 25.45 -0.06 -12.38
N TYR A 36 25.09 0.85 -13.31
CA TYR A 36 24.02 1.82 -13.09
C TYR A 36 22.67 1.15 -12.74
N TRP A 37 22.31 0.09 -13.47
CA TRP A 37 21.05 -0.62 -13.24
C TRP A 37 21.09 -1.47 -11.97
N GLY A 38 22.25 -2.04 -11.62
CA GLY A 38 22.43 -2.70 -10.33
C GLY A 38 22.24 -1.74 -9.15
N VAL A 39 22.82 -0.54 -9.23
CA VAL A 39 22.65 0.51 -8.20
C VAL A 39 21.20 0.97 -8.13
N LEU A 40 20.54 1.22 -9.27
CA LEU A 40 19.15 1.65 -9.29
C LEU A 40 18.23 0.57 -8.69
N SER A 41 18.39 -0.69 -9.07
CA SER A 41 17.61 -1.79 -8.50
C SER A 41 17.87 -1.97 -7.00
N ALA A 42 19.10 -1.82 -6.54
CA ALA A 42 19.42 -1.86 -5.11
C ALA A 42 18.74 -0.71 -4.34
N LEU A 43 18.75 0.51 -4.89
CA LEU A 43 18.06 1.66 -4.29
C LEU A 43 16.55 1.46 -4.24
N SER A 44 15.94 0.92 -5.30
CA SER A 44 14.49 0.62 -5.31
C SER A 44 14.12 -0.47 -4.32
N GLY A 45 14.91 -1.55 -4.23
CA GLY A 45 14.72 -2.58 -3.22
C GLY A 45 14.85 -2.04 -1.79
N ALA A 46 15.85 -1.18 -1.54
CA ALA A 46 16.04 -0.55 -0.25
C ALA A 46 14.91 0.42 0.12
N ALA A 47 14.35 1.15 -0.85
CA ALA A 47 13.20 2.03 -0.63
C ALA A 47 11.94 1.23 -0.26
N VAL A 48 11.67 0.11 -0.94
CA VAL A 48 10.53 -0.78 -0.61
C VAL A 48 10.73 -1.40 0.77
N TRP A 49 11.95 -1.88 1.06
CA TRP A 49 12.29 -2.44 2.37
C TRP A 49 12.09 -1.46 3.52
N GLU A 50 12.45 -0.18 3.33
CA GLU A 50 12.24 0.83 4.37
C GLU A 50 10.76 1.19 4.51
N ALA A 51 10.01 1.24 3.40
CA ALA A 51 8.57 1.52 3.43
C ALA A 51 7.76 0.42 4.15
N THR A 52 8.15 -0.85 4.01
CA THR A 52 7.46 -1.97 4.69
C THR A 52 8.02 -2.24 6.09
N ARG A 53 9.05 -1.51 6.53
CA ARG A 53 9.71 -1.73 7.82
C ARG A 53 8.82 -1.43 9.02
N VAL A 54 7.99 -0.39 8.94
CA VAL A 54 7.05 -0.02 10.03
C VAL A 54 6.00 -1.12 10.21
N GLU A 55 5.53 -1.70 9.11
CA GLU A 55 4.63 -2.85 9.10
C GLU A 55 5.31 -4.08 9.73
N ARG A 56 6.59 -4.31 9.40
CA ARG A 56 7.41 -5.36 10.01
C ARG A 56 7.59 -5.17 11.52
N GLU A 57 7.89 -3.97 11.99
CA GLU A 57 8.09 -3.72 13.43
C GLU A 57 6.76 -3.81 14.22
N ARG A 58 5.60 -3.62 13.57
CA ARG A 58 4.26 -3.87 14.14
C ARG A 58 3.88 -5.35 14.19
N ILE A 59 4.32 -6.17 13.23
CA ILE A 59 3.91 -7.58 13.09
C ILE A 59 4.89 -8.57 13.76
N VAL A 60 6.15 -8.19 14.01
CA VAL A 60 7.18 -9.12 14.52
C VAL A 60 7.06 -9.37 16.03
N GLY A 61 6.07 -10.19 16.37
CA GLY A 61 6.15 -11.25 17.38
C GLY A 61 6.29 -12.66 16.77
N SER A 62 6.17 -12.83 15.46
CA SER A 62 6.26 -14.14 14.79
C SER A 62 7.30 -14.15 13.67
N GLY A 63 7.98 -15.28 13.51
CA GLY A 63 9.24 -15.39 12.78
C GLY A 63 9.13 -15.22 11.27
N SER A 64 10.00 -14.37 10.71
CA SER A 64 10.50 -14.34 9.33
C SER A 64 9.60 -14.98 8.25
N GLU A 65 8.66 -14.21 7.71
CA GLU A 65 7.85 -14.64 6.57
C GLU A 65 8.58 -14.46 5.21
N PRO A 66 8.34 -15.36 4.23
CA PRO A 66 8.89 -15.27 2.87
C PRO A 66 8.39 -14.08 2.02
N GLY A 67 7.27 -13.45 2.41
CA GLY A 67 6.60 -12.40 1.62
C GLY A 67 7.46 -11.16 1.35
N ASP A 68 8.25 -10.74 2.34
CA ASP A 68 9.13 -9.56 2.23
C ASP A 68 10.27 -9.73 1.22
N ALA A 69 10.84 -10.94 1.18
CA ALA A 69 11.87 -11.28 0.21
C ALA A 69 11.28 -11.31 -1.20
N VAL A 70 10.02 -11.73 -1.35
CA VAL A 70 9.28 -11.72 -2.62
C VAL A 70 8.95 -10.30 -3.07
N LEU A 71 8.50 -9.41 -2.18
CA LEU A 71 8.22 -8.00 -2.51
C LEU A 71 9.49 -7.23 -2.87
N THR A 72 10.57 -7.44 -2.11
CA THR A 72 11.87 -6.80 -2.39
C THR A 72 12.47 -7.33 -3.69
N ALA A 73 12.43 -8.66 -3.93
CA ALA A 73 12.86 -9.26 -5.18
C ALA A 73 11.97 -8.85 -6.36
N GLY A 74 10.67 -8.66 -6.13
CA GLY A 74 9.68 -8.16 -7.08
C GLY A 74 10.01 -6.74 -7.52
N ALA A 75 10.35 -5.84 -6.59
CA ALA A 75 10.77 -4.48 -6.91
C ALA A 75 12.09 -4.43 -7.71
N VAL A 76 13.06 -5.29 -7.36
CA VAL A 76 14.31 -5.47 -8.10
C VAL A 76 14.05 -6.04 -9.51
N GLY A 77 13.14 -7.01 -9.64
CA GLY A 77 12.74 -7.59 -10.93
C GLY A 77 11.97 -6.61 -11.81
N ALA A 78 11.04 -5.85 -11.23
CA ALA A 78 10.24 -4.85 -11.92
C ALA A 78 11.11 -3.72 -12.47
N THR A 79 12.10 -3.25 -11.71
CA THR A 79 13.06 -2.23 -12.20
C THR A 79 13.88 -2.73 -13.39
N LEU A 80 14.25 -4.02 -13.42
CA LEU A 80 14.93 -4.62 -14.57
C LEU A 80 14.01 -4.81 -15.79
N ALA A 81 12.74 -5.17 -15.57
CA ALA A 81 11.74 -5.33 -16.63
C ALA A 81 11.35 -3.97 -17.26
N LEU A 82 11.24 -2.92 -16.45
CA LEU A 82 10.87 -1.57 -16.86
C LEU A 82 12.04 -0.73 -17.40
N ARG A 83 13.19 -1.35 -17.63
CA ARG A 83 14.42 -0.68 -18.07
C ARG A 83 14.26 0.19 -19.30
N LYS A 84 13.56 -0.30 -20.33
CA LYS A 84 13.32 0.43 -21.59
C LYS A 84 12.32 1.59 -21.43
N PRO A 85 11.11 1.39 -20.86
CA PRO A 85 10.17 2.48 -20.67
C PRO A 85 10.72 3.56 -19.71
N ALA A 86 11.43 3.17 -18.64
CA ALA A 86 12.05 4.12 -17.73
C ALA A 86 13.09 5.02 -18.43
N LEU A 87 13.90 4.46 -19.34
CA LEU A 87 14.84 5.26 -20.17
C LEU A 87 14.12 6.21 -21.12
N ALA A 88 12.96 5.81 -21.66
CA ALA A 88 12.18 6.66 -22.54
C ALA A 88 11.58 7.85 -21.79
N VAL A 89 11.05 7.62 -20.58
CA VAL A 89 10.52 8.69 -19.71
C VAL A 89 11.64 9.63 -19.25
N ASP A 90 12.77 9.11 -18.77
CA ASP A 90 13.93 9.92 -18.37
C ASP A 90 14.44 10.78 -19.54
N ALA A 91 14.55 10.21 -20.74
CA ALA A 91 14.96 10.94 -21.93
C ALA A 91 13.93 12.02 -22.30
N TRP A 92 12.64 11.70 -22.28
CA TRP A 92 11.57 12.66 -22.58
C TRP A 92 11.59 13.85 -21.62
N LEU A 93 11.80 13.63 -20.31
CA LEU A 93 11.91 14.69 -19.31
C LEU A 93 13.16 15.56 -19.53
N ALA A 94 14.33 14.93 -19.75
CA ALA A 94 15.57 15.66 -19.98
C ALA A 94 15.53 16.48 -21.28
N ASP A 95 14.99 15.89 -22.35
CA ASP A 95 14.86 16.53 -23.66
C ASP A 95 13.79 17.63 -23.62
N GLY A 96 12.71 17.45 -22.85
CA GLY A 96 11.69 18.48 -22.59
C GLY A 96 12.25 19.69 -21.84
N LEU A 97 13.05 19.47 -20.80
CA LEU A 97 13.74 20.55 -20.08
C LEU A 97 14.75 21.28 -20.97
N ALA A 98 15.47 20.56 -21.82
CA ALA A 98 16.37 21.16 -22.80
C ALA A 98 15.60 22.01 -23.83
N ALA A 99 14.46 21.51 -24.33
CA ALA A 99 13.58 22.23 -25.25
C ALA A 99 12.97 23.49 -24.60
N ALA A 100 12.75 23.48 -23.29
CA ALA A 100 12.33 24.65 -22.51
C ALA A 100 13.47 25.66 -22.23
N GLY A 101 14.68 25.44 -22.79
CA GLY A 101 15.82 26.33 -22.64
C GLY A 101 16.63 26.12 -21.36
N CYS A 102 16.43 25.02 -20.62
CA CYS A 102 17.23 24.72 -19.45
C CYS A 102 18.68 24.42 -19.86
N ARG A 103 19.62 25.22 -19.35
CA ARG A 103 21.05 25.08 -19.67
C ARG A 103 21.70 23.84 -19.03
N TRP A 104 21.06 23.25 -18.01
CA TRP A 104 21.54 22.08 -17.26
C TRP A 104 20.40 21.09 -16.93
N PRO A 105 19.78 20.44 -17.93
CA PRO A 105 18.58 19.62 -17.72
C PRO A 105 18.74 18.55 -16.64
N ARG A 106 19.90 17.88 -16.60
CA ARG A 106 20.21 16.84 -15.61
C ARG A 106 20.35 17.39 -14.18
N ALA A 107 20.92 18.58 -14.02
CA ALA A 107 20.99 19.22 -12.71
C ALA A 107 19.60 19.67 -12.24
N ALA A 108 18.76 20.15 -13.16
CA ALA A 108 17.38 20.50 -12.85
C ALA A 108 16.55 19.28 -12.39
N LEU A 109 16.72 18.13 -13.05
CA LEU A 109 16.09 16.86 -12.61
C LEU A 109 16.60 16.43 -11.23
N ALA A 110 17.91 16.50 -10.99
CA ALA A 110 18.48 16.16 -9.68
C ALA A 110 17.95 17.04 -8.55
N VAL A 111 17.84 18.35 -8.81
CA VAL A 111 17.22 19.30 -7.88
C VAL A 111 15.74 18.97 -7.68
N GLY A 112 15.00 18.64 -8.74
CA GLY A 112 13.59 18.26 -8.65
C GLY A 112 13.36 17.01 -7.80
N VAL A 113 14.13 15.94 -8.04
CA VAL A 113 14.06 14.71 -7.24
C VAL A 113 14.48 14.95 -5.80
N GLY A 114 15.53 15.75 -5.58
CA GLY A 114 15.96 16.12 -4.23
C GLY A 114 14.93 16.96 -3.48
N ALA A 115 14.27 17.89 -4.18
CA ALA A 115 13.20 18.70 -3.61
C ALA A 115 11.97 17.86 -3.26
N LEU A 116 11.57 16.93 -4.14
CA LEU A 116 10.50 15.99 -3.86
C LEU A 116 10.82 15.10 -2.66
N GLY A 117 12.04 14.58 -2.56
CA GLY A 117 12.51 13.84 -1.39
C GLY A 117 12.43 14.67 -0.11
N ALA A 118 12.91 15.92 -0.14
CA ALA A 118 12.83 16.83 1.00
C ALA A 118 11.38 17.18 1.39
N VAL A 119 10.49 17.38 0.41
CA VAL A 119 9.05 17.59 0.64
C VAL A 119 8.43 16.36 1.28
N SER A 120 8.75 15.16 0.77
CA SER A 120 8.32 13.89 1.35
C SER A 120 8.75 13.78 2.81
N MET A 121 10.02 14.08 3.11
CA MET A 121 10.52 14.06 4.49
C MET A 121 9.84 15.07 5.42
N VAL A 122 9.63 16.30 4.94
CA VAL A 122 8.93 17.34 5.70
C VAL A 122 7.47 16.94 5.92
N LEU A 123 6.83 16.33 4.93
CA LEU A 123 5.46 15.84 5.04
C LEU A 123 5.40 14.66 6.01
N SER A 124 6.29 13.68 5.90
CA SER A 124 6.40 12.56 6.86
C SER A 124 6.67 13.04 8.28
N HIS A 125 7.54 14.05 8.46
CA HIS A 125 7.80 14.65 9.78
C HIS A 125 6.64 15.51 10.29
N LYS A 126 5.89 16.17 9.41
CA LYS A 126 4.70 16.92 9.80
C LYS A 126 3.54 16.00 10.14
N LEU A 127 3.36 14.90 9.41
CA LEU A 127 2.39 13.87 9.74
C LEU A 127 2.75 13.23 11.09
N ALA A 128 3.98 12.75 11.25
CA ALA A 128 4.47 12.24 12.55
C ALA A 128 4.46 13.28 13.69
N GLY A 129 4.51 14.58 13.37
CA GLY A 129 4.43 15.67 14.35
C GLY A 129 2.99 16.10 14.68
N LEU A 130 2.06 15.97 13.73
CA LEU A 130 0.62 16.12 13.93
C LEU A 130 0.10 14.98 14.78
N ASP A 131 0.66 13.79 14.61
CA ASP A 131 0.39 12.66 15.47
C ASP A 131 0.97 12.84 16.89
N ALA A 132 2.14 13.49 17.05
CA ALA A 132 2.70 13.79 18.37
C ALA A 132 1.93 14.88 19.17
N SER A 133 1.15 15.74 18.50
CA SER A 133 0.31 16.78 19.13
C SER A 133 -1.13 16.34 19.35
N THR A 134 -1.53 15.24 18.71
CA THR A 134 -2.82 14.58 18.91
C THR A 134 -2.53 13.33 19.71
N GLY A 135 -2.39 13.45 21.03
CA GLY A 135 -2.03 12.33 21.89
C GLY A 135 -3.03 11.18 21.75
N ASP A 136 -2.69 10.23 20.88
CA ASP A 136 -2.99 8.79 20.86
C ASP A 136 -2.62 8.22 19.47
N GLU A 137 -1.36 8.34 19.06
CA GLU A 137 -0.83 7.53 17.96
C GLU A 137 -0.54 6.12 18.50
N GLY A 138 -1.61 5.46 18.91
CA GLY A 138 -1.58 4.06 19.25
C GLY A 138 -1.09 3.29 18.03
N ILE A 139 -0.36 2.20 18.28
CA ILE A 139 -0.61 0.97 17.52
C ILE A 139 -2.11 0.98 17.22
N VAL A 140 -2.54 0.93 15.95
CA VAL A 140 -3.96 0.71 15.67
C VAL A 140 -4.20 -0.70 16.18
N GLU A 141 -4.49 -0.82 17.47
CA GLU A 141 -4.65 -2.09 18.13
C GLU A 141 -5.81 -2.76 17.43
N ALA A 142 -5.60 -4.01 17.03
CA ALA A 142 -6.67 -4.83 16.53
C ALA A 142 -7.79 -4.82 17.56
N ARG A 143 -8.93 -4.25 17.19
CA ARG A 143 -10.10 -4.15 18.07
C ARG A 143 -11.04 -5.29 17.77
N ASP A 144 -11.87 -5.63 18.75
CA ASP A 144 -13.01 -6.48 18.46
C ASP A 144 -13.86 -5.86 17.34
N LEU A 145 -14.37 -6.71 16.43
CA LEU A 145 -15.23 -6.25 15.35
C LEU A 145 -16.39 -5.42 15.92
N GLU A 146 -16.60 -4.25 15.32
CA GLU A 146 -17.80 -3.46 15.55
C GLU A 146 -19.03 -4.34 15.31
N PRO A 147 -20.07 -4.26 16.17
CA PRO A 147 -21.24 -5.10 16.04
C PRO A 147 -21.88 -5.05 14.66
N ARG A 148 -21.86 -3.86 14.03
CA ARG A 148 -22.39 -3.66 12.69
C ARG A 148 -21.57 -4.37 11.61
N VAL A 149 -20.25 -4.26 11.65
CA VAL A 149 -19.34 -4.97 10.73
C VAL A 149 -19.57 -6.48 10.84
N ARG A 150 -19.57 -7.00 12.07
CA ARG A 150 -19.82 -8.42 12.33
C ARG A 150 -21.17 -8.88 11.77
N GLN A 151 -22.22 -8.08 11.99
CA GLN A 151 -23.56 -8.38 11.48
C GLN A 151 -23.56 -8.45 9.95
N VAL A 152 -23.05 -7.42 9.27
CA VAL A 152 -23.06 -7.32 7.80
C VAL A 152 -22.31 -8.50 7.18
N VAL A 153 -21.10 -8.80 7.65
CA VAL A 153 -20.32 -9.94 7.12
C VAL A 153 -21.03 -11.26 7.39
N THR A 154 -21.63 -11.43 8.58
CA THR A 154 -22.41 -12.64 8.89
C THR A 154 -23.59 -12.81 7.93
N GLU A 155 -24.33 -11.73 7.67
CA GLU A 155 -25.49 -11.75 6.78
C GLU A 155 -25.07 -12.01 5.32
N MET A 156 -23.96 -11.42 4.85
CA MET A 156 -23.40 -11.70 3.52
C MET A 156 -23.01 -13.17 3.38
N LEU A 157 -22.23 -13.70 4.33
CA LEU A 157 -21.78 -15.08 4.32
C LEU A 157 -22.95 -16.07 4.46
N ALA A 158 -24.08 -15.70 5.06
CA ALA A 158 -25.25 -16.55 5.19
C ALA A 158 -26.12 -16.65 3.92
N LYS A 159 -25.91 -15.79 2.91
CA LYS A 159 -26.74 -15.77 1.69
C LYS A 159 -26.40 -16.85 0.66
N ILE A 160 -25.18 -17.36 0.69
CA ILE A 160 -24.73 -18.37 -0.26
C ILE A 160 -23.89 -19.43 0.46
N ASP A 161 -24.04 -20.67 0.00
CA ASP A 161 -23.17 -21.78 0.38
C ASP A 161 -22.15 -22.03 -0.74
N GLY A 162 -20.94 -22.46 -0.37
CA GLY A 162 -19.79 -22.52 -1.28
C GLY A 162 -18.95 -21.24 -1.24
N TRP A 163 -18.03 -21.06 -2.19
CA TRP A 163 -17.08 -19.93 -2.21
C TRP A 163 -16.29 -19.76 -0.90
N GLY A 164 -16.04 -20.86 -0.19
CA GLY A 164 -15.36 -20.81 1.09
C GLY A 164 -16.18 -20.22 2.24
N ALA A 165 -17.50 -20.07 2.11
CA ALA A 165 -18.33 -19.41 3.11
C ALA A 165 -18.26 -20.07 4.49
N GLU A 166 -18.08 -21.39 4.59
CA GLU A 166 -17.92 -22.08 5.87
C GLU A 166 -16.59 -21.72 6.55
N GLU A 167 -15.51 -21.72 5.77
CA GLU A 167 -14.17 -21.34 6.20
C GLU A 167 -14.15 -19.86 6.64
N LEU A 168 -14.74 -18.96 5.86
CA LEU A 168 -14.85 -17.54 6.19
C LEU A 168 -15.69 -17.31 7.45
N ARG A 169 -16.80 -18.04 7.65
CA ARG A 169 -17.60 -17.97 8.89
C ARG A 169 -16.77 -18.42 10.10
N ALA A 170 -15.95 -19.46 9.95
CA ALA A 170 -15.04 -19.90 11.00
C ALA A 170 -13.99 -18.84 11.34
N GLN A 171 -13.38 -18.21 10.33
CA GLN A 171 -12.44 -17.10 10.52
C GLN A 171 -13.07 -15.90 11.24
N LEU A 172 -14.31 -15.52 10.87
CA LEU A 172 -15.02 -14.39 11.46
C LEU A 172 -15.22 -14.49 12.98
N SER A 173 -15.26 -15.72 13.51
CA SER A 173 -15.44 -15.95 14.95
C SER A 173 -14.30 -15.39 15.80
N GLY A 174 -13.07 -15.46 15.29
CA GLY A 174 -11.86 -14.96 15.94
C GLY A 174 -11.28 -13.70 15.30
N ALA A 175 -11.99 -13.11 14.32
CA ALA A 175 -11.52 -11.93 13.64
C ALA A 175 -11.44 -10.73 14.57
N GLN A 176 -10.50 -9.84 14.29
CA GLN A 176 -10.39 -8.49 14.82
C GLN A 176 -10.42 -7.51 13.64
N GLN A 177 -10.62 -6.22 13.91
CA GLN A 177 -10.61 -5.19 12.88
C GLN A 177 -9.55 -4.12 13.13
N PHE A 178 -9.02 -3.59 12.03
CA PHE A 178 -8.27 -2.34 11.99
C PHE A 178 -9.09 -1.26 11.27
N GLY A 179 -8.94 -0.02 11.73
CA GLY A 179 -9.73 1.11 11.23
C GLY A 179 -11.16 1.13 11.77
N LYS A 180 -11.90 2.18 11.41
CA LYS A 180 -13.32 2.32 11.73
C LYS A 180 -14.13 2.21 10.45
N ILE A 181 -15.34 1.68 10.58
CA ILE A 181 -16.28 1.60 9.47
C ILE A 181 -16.62 2.98 8.86
N SER A 182 -16.47 4.05 9.64
CA SER A 182 -16.66 5.44 9.21
C SER A 182 -15.68 5.90 8.14
N ASP A 183 -14.58 5.16 7.95
CA ASP A 183 -13.52 5.50 7.02
C ASP A 183 -13.76 4.85 5.64
N GLY A 184 -14.92 4.19 5.45
CA GLY A 184 -15.31 3.53 4.20
C GLY A 184 -14.63 2.20 3.91
N PHE A 185 -13.70 1.78 4.76
CA PHE A 185 -13.00 0.52 4.64
C PHE A 185 -12.62 -0.03 6.01
N VAL A 186 -12.80 -1.34 6.19
CA VAL A 186 -12.39 -2.06 7.40
C VAL A 186 -11.49 -3.20 6.99
N THR A 187 -10.31 -3.30 7.60
CA THR A 187 -9.39 -4.44 7.40
C THR A 187 -9.61 -5.45 8.51
N PHE A 188 -9.65 -6.73 8.17
CA PHE A 188 -9.76 -7.79 9.17
C PHE A 188 -8.38 -8.36 9.49
N GLN A 189 -8.19 -8.67 10.77
CA GLN A 189 -7.12 -9.56 11.22
C GLN A 189 -7.76 -10.88 11.60
N VAL A 190 -7.29 -11.96 11.00
CA VAL A 190 -7.69 -13.33 11.35
C VAL A 190 -6.44 -14.13 11.70
N ALA A 191 -6.62 -15.28 12.35
CA ALA A 191 -5.49 -16.14 12.67
C ALA A 191 -4.89 -16.75 11.39
N ASP A 192 -3.57 -16.67 11.22
CA ASP A 192 -2.86 -17.11 10.01
C ASP A 192 -2.97 -18.62 9.75
N ASP A 193 -3.22 -19.40 10.81
CA ASP A 193 -3.44 -20.84 10.81
C ASP A 193 -4.92 -21.24 10.64
N GLY A 194 -5.79 -20.26 10.39
CA GLY A 194 -7.21 -20.46 10.16
C GLY A 194 -7.50 -21.25 8.87
N PRO A 195 -8.72 -21.82 8.75
CA PRO A 195 -9.13 -22.56 7.56
C PRO A 195 -9.20 -21.60 6.37
N ARG A 196 -8.44 -21.84 5.30
CA ARG A 196 -8.40 -20.99 4.10
C ARG A 196 -9.38 -21.48 3.04
N THR A 197 -9.95 -20.54 2.29
CA THR A 197 -10.76 -20.87 1.12
C THR A 197 -9.86 -21.38 -0.02
N LEU A 198 -10.45 -22.08 -0.99
CA LEU A 198 -9.69 -22.67 -2.11
C LEU A 198 -9.17 -21.64 -3.10
N ALA A 199 -9.86 -20.50 -3.23
CA ALA A 199 -9.45 -19.41 -4.10
C ALA A 199 -8.67 -18.38 -3.26
N PRO A 200 -7.43 -18.02 -3.64
CA PRO A 200 -6.63 -17.13 -2.82
C PRO A 200 -7.24 -15.72 -2.78
N ASP A 201 -7.49 -15.10 -3.93
CA ASP A 201 -7.92 -13.70 -3.98
C ASP A 201 -9.21 -13.54 -4.79
N TYR A 202 -10.25 -13.01 -4.16
CA TYR A 202 -11.53 -12.71 -4.83
C TYR A 202 -12.42 -11.79 -3.99
N THR A 203 -13.33 -11.09 -4.67
CA THR A 203 -14.46 -10.43 -4.03
C THR A 203 -15.56 -11.46 -3.79
N PHE A 204 -16.05 -11.57 -2.55
CA PHE A 204 -17.13 -12.49 -2.21
C PHE A 204 -18.39 -12.11 -3.01
N PRO A 205 -19.12 -13.07 -3.60
CA PRO A 205 -20.16 -12.80 -4.60
C PRO A 205 -21.45 -12.20 -4.02
N VAL A 206 -21.53 -11.97 -2.71
CA VAL A 206 -22.68 -11.34 -2.07
C VAL A 206 -22.33 -9.90 -1.79
N HIS A 207 -23.15 -8.97 -2.26
CA HIS A 207 -23.00 -7.53 -2.05
C HIS A 207 -24.14 -7.00 -1.17
N GLY A 208 -23.83 -6.10 -0.25
CA GLY A 208 -24.85 -5.31 0.45
C GLY A 208 -25.16 -4.04 -0.35
N LEU A 209 -26.44 -3.74 -0.60
CA LEU A 209 -26.87 -2.52 -1.30
C LEU A 209 -27.79 -1.69 -0.41
N SER A 210 -27.63 -0.37 -0.40
CA SER A 210 -28.62 0.53 0.18
C SER A 210 -29.95 0.45 -0.60
N PRO A 211 -31.09 0.86 0.00
CA PRO A 211 -32.39 0.81 -0.68
C PRO A 211 -32.49 1.62 -1.96
N ASP A 212 -31.73 2.70 -2.05
CA ASP A 212 -31.58 3.62 -3.19
C ASP A 212 -30.39 3.26 -4.09
N GLU A 213 -29.68 2.18 -3.77
CA GLU A 213 -28.53 1.62 -4.51
C GLU A 213 -27.31 2.54 -4.63
N SER A 214 -27.31 3.70 -3.96
CA SER A 214 -26.20 4.67 -3.93
C SER A 214 -24.97 4.19 -3.17
N VAL A 215 -25.15 3.20 -2.28
CA VAL A 215 -24.07 2.61 -1.49
C VAL A 215 -24.04 1.09 -1.69
N ARG A 216 -22.85 0.58 -1.99
CA ARG A 216 -22.55 -0.85 -2.09
C ARG A 216 -21.49 -1.26 -1.08
N VAL A 217 -21.69 -2.41 -0.45
CA VAL A 217 -20.76 -3.02 0.49
C VAL A 217 -20.24 -4.33 -0.08
N GLU A 218 -18.92 -4.46 -0.15
CA GLU A 218 -18.22 -5.60 -0.73
C GLU A 218 -17.25 -6.23 0.27
N LEU A 219 -17.23 -7.56 0.32
CA LEU A 219 -16.32 -8.34 1.17
C LEU A 219 -15.18 -8.89 0.31
N TRP A 220 -13.96 -8.63 0.71
CA TRP A 220 -12.75 -9.03 0.00
C TRP A 220 -12.06 -10.17 0.74
N VAL A 221 -11.63 -11.17 -0.03
CA VAL A 221 -10.85 -12.32 0.42
C VAL A 221 -9.46 -12.20 -0.19
N GLU A 222 -8.44 -12.35 0.66
CA GLU A 222 -7.03 -12.28 0.31
C GLU A 222 -6.30 -13.50 0.88
N ASP A 223 -5.54 -14.21 0.05
CA ASP A 223 -4.87 -15.47 0.39
C ASP A 223 -5.78 -16.52 1.08
N GLY A 224 -7.06 -16.54 0.71
CA GLY A 224 -8.09 -17.43 1.24
C GLY A 224 -8.61 -17.03 2.63
N LEU A 225 -8.27 -15.82 3.10
CA LEU A 225 -8.68 -15.26 4.39
C LEU A 225 -9.58 -14.02 4.19
N ILE A 226 -10.44 -13.71 5.16
CA ILE A 226 -11.17 -12.44 5.17
C ILE A 226 -10.15 -11.29 5.24
N GLY A 227 -10.06 -10.50 4.17
CA GLY A 227 -9.11 -9.39 4.07
C GLY A 227 -9.73 -8.05 4.44
N GLY A 228 -10.89 -7.72 3.88
CA GLY A 228 -11.49 -6.39 4.09
C GLY A 228 -12.97 -6.29 3.75
N LEU A 229 -13.62 -5.27 4.31
CA LEU A 229 -14.97 -4.84 3.96
C LEU A 229 -14.88 -3.42 3.42
N GLN A 230 -15.33 -3.22 2.19
CA GLN A 230 -15.30 -1.93 1.52
C GLN A 230 -16.72 -1.38 1.34
N ILE A 231 -16.88 -0.09 1.58
CA ILE A 231 -18.08 0.68 1.27
C ILE A 231 -17.77 1.53 0.03
N ILE A 232 -18.54 1.32 -1.03
CA ILE A 232 -18.44 2.02 -2.31
C ILE A 232 -19.66 2.93 -2.41
N VAL A 233 -19.42 4.20 -2.67
CA VAL A 233 -20.46 5.22 -2.90
C VAL A 233 -20.43 5.65 -4.37
N ASP A 234 -21.59 5.96 -4.94
CA ASP A 234 -21.70 6.42 -6.33
C ASP A 234 -21.14 7.84 -6.52
N ASP A 235 -21.26 8.70 -5.52
CA ASP A 235 -20.72 10.05 -5.52
C ASP A 235 -19.36 10.08 -4.78
N PRO A 236 -18.24 10.39 -5.46
CA PRO A 236 -16.92 10.44 -4.84
C PRO A 236 -16.76 11.56 -3.81
N ASP A 237 -17.66 12.55 -3.79
CA ASP A 237 -17.65 13.65 -2.81
C ASP A 237 -18.48 13.32 -1.55
N GLU A 238 -19.17 12.17 -1.52
CA GLU A 238 -19.96 11.71 -0.38
C GLU A 238 -19.12 10.87 0.61
N ASN A 239 -19.37 11.02 1.90
CA ASN A 239 -18.70 10.21 2.90
C ASN A 239 -19.28 8.78 2.89
N PRO A 240 -18.43 7.74 2.78
CA PRO A 240 -18.89 6.35 2.79
C PRO A 240 -19.37 5.96 4.18
N ILE A 241 -20.68 6.03 4.40
CA ILE A 241 -21.35 5.63 5.64
C ILE A 241 -22.04 4.29 5.41
N MET A 242 -21.83 3.34 6.33
CA MET A 242 -22.50 2.03 6.32
C MET A 242 -24.01 2.21 6.50
N PRO A 243 -24.85 1.84 5.52
CA PRO A 243 -26.31 1.93 5.66
C PRO A 243 -26.82 0.97 6.74
N ASP A 244 -27.90 1.34 7.42
CA ASP A 244 -28.56 0.48 8.41
C ASP A 244 -29.42 -0.62 7.75
N ASP A 245 -29.92 -0.37 6.55
CA ASP A 245 -30.90 -1.19 5.84
C ASP A 245 -30.36 -1.76 4.52
N LEU A 246 -29.24 -2.49 4.63
CA LEU A 246 -28.64 -3.20 3.51
C LEU A 246 -29.52 -4.35 3.00
N ARG A 247 -29.65 -4.42 1.68
CA ARG A 247 -30.22 -5.54 0.94
C ARG A 247 -29.10 -6.36 0.34
N TYR A 248 -29.06 -7.66 0.63
CA TYR A 248 -28.01 -8.53 0.14
C TYR A 248 -28.41 -9.20 -1.18
N VAL A 249 -27.60 -8.98 -2.21
CA VAL A 249 -27.79 -9.54 -3.55
C VAL A 249 -26.60 -10.41 -3.94
N VAL A 250 -26.86 -11.46 -4.70
CA VAL A 250 -25.80 -12.29 -5.29
C VAL A 250 -25.46 -11.72 -6.66
N GLY A 251 -24.18 -11.37 -6.86
CA GLY A 251 -23.62 -10.86 -8.12
C GLY A 251 -23.06 -11.95 -9.03
#